data_AF-A0A9X2X7P3-F1
#
_entry.id   AF-A0A9X2X7P3-F1
#
_cell.length_a   1.000
_cell.length_b   1.000
_cell.length_c   1.000
_cell.angle_alpha   90.00
_cell.angle_beta   90.00
_cell.angle_gamma   90.00
#
_symmetry.space_group_name_H-M   'P 1'
#
loop_
_entity.id
_entity.type
_entity.pdbx_description
1 polymer ?
#
loop_
_entity_poly.entity_id
_entity_poly.type
_entity_poly.pdbx_seq_one_letter_code
_entity_poly.pdbx_strand_id
1 'polypeptide(L)'
;MHKFTLAAFAALSVIPFTAAPSKAHVSLLQKEAAPGSYKAVFAVPHGCDGEPTTAFRVSLPEGFIGAKPMPKPGWTIEIEEGDYAETYRLHGEEVSSGPLSVTWSGGSLADSHYDEFTVRGTLAGVEEGERLYFKAVQTCSSGKEEAWDQEAPAGEDAHALDNPAPFVTIVAEHTAHHDHAAADEAGADTAGDVSVSSAWARAMLPGQSTGGGYMTIRNEGQEPDALLSVSSPVAGKVEIHSMEMKDDVMVMRPLEGGLEIPAGGSVTLEPGGLHLMFMQVETPFAEGAEVPVTLEFEKAGRVEVVLPVRSARAGRGQDAHQH
;
A
#
# COMPACT_ATOMS: atom_id res chain seq x y z
N MET A 1 8.48 -63.94 50.01
CA MET A 1 8.47 -63.82 48.53
C MET A 1 7.40 -62.81 48.14
N HIS A 2 7.65 -62.04 47.08
CA HIS A 2 6.82 -60.98 46.47
C HIS A 2 7.06 -59.55 46.97
N LYS A 3 8.07 -58.90 46.36
CA LYS A 3 8.20 -57.44 46.29
C LYS A 3 7.30 -56.95 45.14
N PHE A 4 6.34 -56.08 45.42
CA PHE A 4 5.55 -55.39 44.40
C PHE A 4 6.22 -54.05 44.07
N THR A 5 6.67 -53.91 42.84
CA THR A 5 7.22 -52.67 42.28
C THR A 5 6.06 -51.89 41.65
N LEU A 6 5.72 -50.73 42.20
CA LEU A 6 4.75 -49.81 41.60
C LEU A 6 5.42 -49.05 40.45
N ALA A 7 4.98 -49.28 39.22
CA ALA A 7 5.38 -48.49 38.06
C ALA A 7 4.43 -47.28 37.94
N ALA A 8 4.97 -46.07 38.08
CA ALA A 8 4.25 -44.83 37.84
C ALA A 8 4.19 -44.56 36.33
N PHE A 9 3.00 -44.66 35.74
CA PHE A 9 2.74 -44.18 34.39
C PHE A 9 2.53 -42.65 34.43
N ALA A 10 3.48 -41.89 33.90
CA ALA A 10 3.29 -40.48 33.61
C ALA A 10 2.42 -40.34 32.35
N ALA A 11 1.16 -39.98 32.52
CA ALA A 11 0.27 -39.64 31.42
C ALA A 11 0.69 -38.29 30.84
N LEU A 12 1.32 -38.31 29.66
CA LEU A 12 1.63 -37.11 28.89
C LEU A 12 0.32 -36.57 28.29
N SER A 13 -0.24 -35.54 28.93
CA SER A 13 -1.44 -34.86 28.43
C SER A 13 -1.06 -34.04 27.19
N VAL A 14 -1.37 -34.56 26.01
CA VAL A 14 -1.26 -33.83 24.74
C VAL A 14 -2.36 -32.78 24.71
N ILE A 15 -2.00 -31.51 24.92
CA ILE A 15 -2.91 -30.38 24.73
C ILE A 15 -3.03 -30.17 23.21
N PRO A 16 -4.22 -30.34 22.60
CA PRO A 16 -4.40 -30.01 21.20
C PRO A 16 -4.26 -28.49 21.03
N PHE A 17 -3.22 -28.06 20.32
CA PHE A 17 -3.13 -26.70 19.80
C PHE A 17 -4.20 -26.55 18.72
N THR A 18 -5.36 -25.99 19.08
CA THR A 18 -6.33 -25.51 18.08
C THR A 18 -5.79 -24.20 17.54
N ALA A 19 -5.20 -24.23 16.34
CA ALA A 19 -4.92 -23.01 15.61
C ALA A 19 -6.26 -22.34 15.29
N ALA A 20 -6.53 -21.18 15.91
CA ALA A 20 -7.66 -20.36 15.52
C ALA A 20 -7.46 -19.98 14.04
N PRO A 21 -8.52 -20.02 13.21
CA PRO A 21 -8.42 -19.52 11.84
C PRO A 21 -7.98 -18.05 11.90
N SER A 22 -6.93 -17.70 11.16
CA SER A 22 -6.54 -16.31 10.98
C SER A 22 -7.66 -15.62 10.18
N LYS A 23 -8.49 -14.82 10.84
CA LYS A 23 -9.48 -13.98 10.17
C LYS A 23 -8.74 -12.92 9.38
N ALA A 24 -8.96 -12.86 8.08
CA ALA A 24 -8.40 -11.81 7.25
C ALA A 24 -9.38 -10.64 7.26
N HIS A 25 -9.05 -9.57 7.97
CA HIS A 25 -9.93 -8.41 8.09
C HIS A 25 -9.77 -7.47 6.90
N VAL A 26 -10.85 -6.77 6.53
CA VAL A 26 -10.72 -5.59 5.67
C VAL A 26 -9.84 -4.56 6.38
N SER A 27 -8.90 -3.97 5.67
CA SER A 27 -7.96 -3.01 6.25
C SER A 27 -7.56 -1.93 5.27
N LEU A 28 -7.04 -0.80 5.78
CA LEU A 28 -6.36 0.18 4.95
C LEU A 28 -4.90 -0.24 4.75
N LEU A 29 -4.40 -0.11 3.52
CA LEU A 29 -2.97 -0.34 3.24
C LEU A 29 -2.08 0.73 3.91
N GLN A 30 -2.51 1.99 3.87
CA GLN A 30 -1.88 3.07 4.62
C GLN A 30 -2.68 3.27 5.90
N LYS A 31 -2.08 2.94 7.06
CA LYS A 31 -2.78 3.00 8.36
C LYS A 31 -2.51 4.27 9.16
N GLU A 32 -1.61 5.11 8.65
CA GLU A 32 -1.19 6.36 9.28
C GLU A 32 -1.07 7.46 8.21
N ALA A 33 -1.50 8.67 8.54
CA ALA A 33 -1.40 9.82 7.65
C ALA A 33 -1.43 11.14 8.42
N ALA A 34 -0.66 12.12 7.95
CA ALA A 34 -0.82 13.51 8.40
C ALA A 34 -2.08 14.13 7.75
N PRO A 35 -2.61 15.24 8.30
CA PRO A 35 -3.61 16.06 7.62
C PRO A 35 -3.21 16.38 6.16
N GLY A 36 -4.21 16.50 5.28
CA GLY A 36 -3.99 16.75 3.85
C GLY A 36 -4.43 15.59 2.95
N SER A 37 -3.87 15.51 1.73
CA SER A 37 -4.35 14.54 0.73
C SER A 37 -4.06 13.11 1.16
N TYR A 38 -5.07 12.26 1.14
CA TYR A 38 -4.98 10.88 1.57
C TYR A 38 -5.65 9.93 0.57
N LYS A 39 -5.07 8.74 0.38
CA LYS A 39 -5.61 7.69 -0.50
C LYS A 39 -5.93 6.46 0.35
N ALA A 40 -7.20 6.33 0.71
CA ALA A 40 -7.71 5.15 1.39
C ALA A 40 -7.79 3.98 0.41
N VAL A 41 -6.88 3.01 0.53
CA VAL A 41 -6.90 1.75 -0.21
C VAL A 41 -7.39 0.65 0.72
N PHE A 42 -8.63 0.23 0.53
CA PHE A 42 -9.26 -0.87 1.26
C PHE A 42 -8.81 -2.20 0.66
N ALA A 43 -7.96 -2.93 1.38
CA ALA A 43 -7.62 -4.31 1.08
C ALA A 43 -8.72 -5.22 1.60
N VAL A 44 -9.46 -5.86 0.70
CA VAL A 44 -10.54 -6.80 0.99
C VAL A 44 -10.03 -8.21 0.68
N PRO A 45 -9.73 -9.04 1.70
CA PRO A 45 -8.91 -10.24 1.50
C PRO A 45 -9.65 -11.44 0.92
N HIS A 46 -10.98 -11.46 1.03
CA HIS A 46 -11.84 -12.53 0.55
C HIS A 46 -13.25 -12.02 0.26
N GLY A 47 -14.11 -12.93 -0.17
CA GLY A 47 -15.54 -12.75 -0.32
C GLY A 47 -16.24 -12.53 1.03
N CYS A 48 -17.55 -12.67 1.06
CA CYS A 48 -18.39 -12.40 2.22
C CYS A 48 -18.99 -13.73 2.68
N ASP A 49 -18.80 -14.14 3.94
CA ASP A 49 -19.31 -15.40 4.50
C ASP A 49 -19.05 -16.66 3.64
N GLY A 50 -17.89 -16.76 2.98
CA GLY A 50 -17.54 -17.86 2.07
C GLY A 50 -18.19 -17.78 0.67
N GLU A 51 -18.94 -16.72 0.39
CA GLU A 51 -19.60 -16.44 -0.87
C GLU A 51 -18.92 -15.27 -1.61
N PRO A 52 -19.13 -15.11 -2.93
CA PRO A 52 -18.65 -13.93 -3.63
C PRO A 52 -19.26 -12.64 -3.06
N THR A 53 -18.43 -11.62 -2.83
CA THR A 53 -18.91 -10.26 -2.56
C THR A 53 -19.36 -9.61 -3.87
N THR A 54 -20.58 -9.08 -3.89
CA THR A 54 -21.21 -8.45 -5.06
C THR A 54 -21.40 -6.94 -4.90
N ALA A 55 -21.33 -6.44 -3.67
CA ALA A 55 -21.21 -5.02 -3.38
C ALA A 55 -20.25 -4.79 -2.19
N PHE A 56 -19.52 -3.68 -2.25
CA PHE A 56 -18.72 -3.18 -1.15
C PHE A 56 -19.06 -1.71 -0.94
N ARG A 57 -19.55 -1.36 0.25
CA ARG A 57 -19.91 0.00 0.62
C ARG A 57 -18.99 0.48 1.73
N VAL A 58 -18.50 1.70 1.62
CA VAL A 58 -17.72 2.38 2.65
C VAL A 58 -18.44 3.67 3.03
N SER A 59 -18.70 3.83 4.33
CA SER A 59 -19.07 5.11 4.93
C SER A 59 -17.79 5.92 5.20
N LEU A 60 -17.77 7.15 4.72
CA LEU A 60 -16.65 8.07 4.86
C LEU A 60 -16.78 8.81 6.20
N PRO A 61 -15.76 8.76 7.07
CA PRO A 61 -15.81 9.44 8.36
C PRO A 61 -15.75 10.95 8.18
N GLU A 62 -16.33 11.67 9.14
CA GLU A 62 -16.13 13.11 9.29
C GLU A 62 -14.64 13.43 9.33
N GLY A 63 -14.23 14.55 8.72
CA GLY A 63 -12.82 14.88 8.51
C GLY A 63 -12.15 14.24 7.29
N PHE A 64 -12.77 13.26 6.60
CA PHE A 64 -12.33 12.80 5.29
C PHE A 64 -13.20 13.37 4.17
N ILE A 65 -12.79 14.52 3.62
CA ILE A 65 -13.61 15.32 2.71
C ILE A 65 -13.18 15.23 1.25
N GLY A 66 -14.08 15.63 0.35
CA GLY A 66 -13.79 15.78 -1.08
C GLY A 66 -13.44 14.46 -1.76
N ALA A 67 -14.05 13.38 -1.29
CA ALA A 67 -13.70 12.03 -1.67
C ALA A 67 -13.98 11.73 -3.15
N LYS A 68 -13.10 10.95 -3.78
CA LYS A 68 -13.17 10.58 -5.19
C LYS A 68 -12.77 9.11 -5.32
N PRO A 69 -13.72 8.21 -5.57
CA PRO A 69 -13.40 6.80 -5.78
C PRO A 69 -12.67 6.58 -7.10
N MET A 70 -11.74 5.63 -7.10
CA MET A 70 -11.05 5.20 -8.32
C MET A 70 -12.00 4.33 -9.17
N PRO A 71 -12.15 4.62 -10.48
CA PRO A 71 -12.90 3.76 -11.38
C PRO A 71 -12.39 2.32 -11.32
N LYS A 72 -13.32 1.37 -11.21
CA LYS A 72 -13.01 -0.05 -11.06
C LYS A 72 -13.72 -0.86 -12.15
N PRO A 73 -12.99 -1.43 -13.13
CA PRO A 73 -13.60 -2.21 -14.19
C PRO A 73 -14.47 -3.36 -13.66
N GLY A 74 -15.67 -3.52 -14.22
CA GLY A 74 -16.62 -4.56 -13.80
C GLY A 74 -17.44 -4.22 -12.55
N TRP A 75 -17.25 -3.03 -11.96
CA TRP A 75 -18.04 -2.53 -10.84
C TRP A 75 -18.69 -1.19 -11.20
N THR A 76 -19.93 -1.01 -10.79
CA THR A 76 -20.62 0.28 -10.83
C THR A 76 -20.30 1.04 -9.55
N ILE A 77 -20.00 2.33 -9.66
CA ILE A 77 -19.73 3.20 -8.51
C ILE A 77 -20.92 4.11 -8.28
N GLU A 78 -21.41 4.13 -7.05
CA GLU A 78 -22.41 5.07 -6.56
C GLU A 78 -21.81 5.87 -5.40
N ILE A 79 -22.03 7.18 -5.43
CA ILE A 79 -21.58 8.11 -4.40
C ILE A 79 -22.82 8.71 -3.76
N GLU A 80 -22.92 8.60 -2.44
CA GLU A 80 -23.95 9.28 -1.67
C GLU A 80 -23.39 10.59 -1.15
N GLU A 81 -23.98 11.70 -1.59
CA GLU A 81 -23.62 13.06 -1.17
C GLU A 81 -24.48 13.48 0.02
N GLY A 82 -23.94 14.32 0.90
CA GLY A 82 -24.69 14.94 1.99
C GLY A 82 -23.89 16.04 2.68
N ASP A 83 -24.48 16.62 3.72
CA ASP A 83 -23.84 17.66 4.51
C ASP A 83 -22.81 17.05 5.47
N TYR A 84 -21.64 17.67 5.57
CA TYR A 84 -20.67 17.36 6.62
C TYR A 84 -21.17 17.90 7.96
N ALA A 85 -20.67 17.34 9.07
CA ALA A 85 -21.00 17.86 10.40
C ALA A 85 -20.38 19.25 10.63
N GLU A 86 -19.18 19.48 10.08
CA GLU A 86 -18.46 20.74 10.16
C GLU A 86 -18.23 21.39 8.78
N THR A 87 -17.90 22.67 8.76
CA THR A 87 -17.44 23.35 7.53
C THR A 87 -15.92 23.25 7.44
N TYR A 88 -15.43 22.79 6.30
CA TYR A 88 -14.00 22.63 6.04
C TYR A 88 -13.48 23.60 4.98
N ARG A 89 -12.15 23.68 4.87
CA ARG A 89 -11.49 24.31 3.73
C ARG A 89 -10.83 23.28 2.83
N LEU A 90 -11.21 23.29 1.56
CA LEU A 90 -10.60 22.46 0.53
C LEU A 90 -10.12 23.35 -0.60
N HIS A 91 -8.81 23.36 -0.86
CA HIS A 91 -8.18 24.23 -1.87
C HIS A 91 -8.48 25.73 -1.72
N GLY A 92 -8.70 26.19 -0.48
CA GLY A 92 -8.98 27.59 -0.17
C GLY A 92 -10.47 27.98 -0.24
N GLU A 93 -11.34 27.05 -0.63
CA GLU A 93 -12.80 27.24 -0.64
C GLU A 93 -13.44 26.57 0.58
N GLU A 94 -14.49 27.19 1.10
CA GLU A 94 -15.30 26.59 2.17
C GLU A 94 -16.22 25.52 1.57
N VAL A 95 -16.20 24.33 2.17
CA VAL A 95 -17.04 23.20 1.79
C VAL A 95 -17.77 22.67 3.02
N SER A 96 -19.09 22.55 2.92
CA SER A 96 -19.97 22.05 3.99
C SER A 96 -20.74 20.79 3.59
N SER A 97 -20.51 20.28 2.38
CA SER A 97 -21.14 19.08 1.87
C SER A 97 -20.23 18.36 0.88
N GLY A 98 -20.47 17.07 0.69
CA GLY A 98 -19.78 16.23 -0.25
C GLY A 98 -20.08 14.75 -0.04
N PRO A 99 -19.23 13.85 -0.55
CA PRO A 99 -19.43 12.42 -0.40
C PRO A 99 -19.41 11.96 1.06
N LEU A 100 -20.47 11.25 1.46
CA LEU A 100 -20.59 10.58 2.78
C LEU A 100 -20.43 9.07 2.66
N SER A 101 -20.68 8.49 1.49
CA SER A 101 -20.38 7.07 1.24
C SER A 101 -20.06 6.79 -0.22
N VAL A 102 -19.33 5.70 -0.44
CA VAL A 102 -19.06 5.14 -1.76
C VAL A 102 -19.49 3.68 -1.77
N THR A 103 -20.23 3.28 -2.79
CA THR A 103 -20.60 1.88 -3.03
C THR A 103 -20.07 1.43 -4.38
N TRP A 104 -19.34 0.30 -4.40
CA TRP A 104 -19.05 -0.45 -5.61
C TRP A 104 -20.01 -1.63 -5.68
N SER A 105 -20.76 -1.79 -6.76
CA SER A 105 -21.77 -2.85 -6.91
C SER A 105 -21.73 -3.51 -8.29
N GLY A 106 -22.36 -4.68 -8.42
CA GLY A 106 -22.50 -5.41 -9.69
C GLY A 106 -21.26 -6.18 -10.14
N GLY A 107 -20.16 -6.06 -9.40
CA GLY A 107 -18.97 -6.89 -9.58
C GLY A 107 -19.04 -8.21 -8.82
N SER A 108 -17.91 -8.91 -8.76
CA SER A 108 -17.79 -10.18 -8.04
C SER A 108 -16.37 -10.36 -7.53
N LEU A 109 -16.22 -10.42 -6.21
CA LEU A 109 -15.00 -10.83 -5.53
C LEU A 109 -15.24 -12.21 -4.92
N ALA A 110 -14.70 -13.26 -5.55
CA ALA A 110 -14.84 -14.63 -5.05
C ALA A 110 -14.08 -14.82 -3.73
N ASP A 111 -14.55 -15.75 -2.90
CA ASP A 111 -13.95 -16.04 -1.59
C ASP A 111 -12.46 -16.41 -1.63
N SER A 112 -12.03 -17.04 -2.71
CA SER A 112 -10.64 -17.44 -2.93
C SER A 112 -9.73 -16.31 -3.45
N HIS A 113 -10.22 -15.09 -3.60
CA HIS A 113 -9.49 -13.96 -4.14
C HIS A 113 -9.54 -12.78 -3.17
N TYR A 114 -8.53 -11.92 -3.23
CA TYR A 114 -8.56 -10.60 -2.61
C TYR A 114 -8.77 -9.53 -3.69
N ASP A 115 -9.20 -8.35 -3.27
CA ASP A 115 -9.31 -7.18 -4.13
C ASP A 115 -9.03 -5.89 -3.36
N GLU A 116 -8.86 -4.79 -4.09
CA GLU A 116 -8.68 -3.46 -3.55
C GLU A 116 -9.76 -2.52 -4.06
N PHE A 117 -10.27 -1.69 -3.14
CA PHE A 117 -11.19 -0.59 -3.43
C PHE A 117 -10.53 0.71 -2.96
N THR A 118 -10.52 1.74 -3.79
CA THR A 118 -9.71 2.93 -3.53
C THR A 118 -10.54 4.20 -3.57
N VAL A 119 -10.36 5.06 -2.56
CA VAL A 119 -10.91 6.41 -2.50
C VAL A 119 -9.80 7.39 -2.18
N ARG A 120 -9.68 8.45 -2.97
CA ARG A 120 -8.82 9.59 -2.64
C ARG A 120 -9.66 10.67 -1.99
N GLY A 121 -9.16 11.30 -0.93
CA GLY A 121 -9.80 12.45 -0.28
C GLY A 121 -8.77 13.33 0.42
N THR A 122 -9.26 14.14 1.35
CA THR A 122 -8.45 15.03 2.20
C THR A 122 -8.82 14.83 3.66
N LEU A 123 -7.82 14.60 4.50
CA LEU A 123 -7.94 14.60 5.96
C LEU A 123 -7.89 16.06 6.44
N ALA A 124 -9.00 16.58 6.94
CA ALA A 124 -9.16 17.97 7.31
C ALA A 124 -9.83 18.11 8.68
N GLY A 125 -9.41 19.08 9.48
CA GLY A 125 -9.94 19.29 10.83
C GLY A 125 -9.71 18.12 11.77
N VAL A 126 -8.64 17.36 11.54
CA VAL A 126 -8.26 16.18 12.33
C VAL A 126 -7.05 16.47 13.22
N GLU A 127 -6.95 15.78 14.36
CA GLU A 127 -5.89 15.99 15.36
C GLU A 127 -4.91 14.80 15.44
N GLU A 128 -3.65 15.06 15.82
CA GLU A 128 -2.67 13.98 16.04
C GLU A 128 -3.17 12.96 17.07
N GLY A 129 -3.00 11.68 16.76
CA GLY A 129 -3.47 10.55 17.55
C GLY A 129 -4.94 10.18 17.32
N GLU A 130 -5.70 11.00 16.59
CA GLU A 130 -7.07 10.68 16.21
C GLU A 130 -7.11 9.47 15.29
N ARG A 131 -8.16 8.64 15.39
CA ARG A 131 -8.41 7.52 14.47
C ARG A 131 -9.70 7.76 13.71
N LEU A 132 -9.60 7.86 12.38
CA LEU A 132 -10.75 7.97 11.51
C LEU A 132 -11.13 6.59 10.99
N TYR A 133 -12.28 6.08 11.40
CA TYR A 133 -12.79 4.76 11.05
C TYR A 133 -13.69 4.80 9.82
N PHE A 134 -13.29 4.07 8.79
CA PHE A 134 -14.04 3.89 7.55
C PHE A 134 -14.90 2.63 7.68
N LYS A 135 -16.12 2.79 8.19
CA LYS A 135 -17.06 1.66 8.34
C LYS A 135 -17.39 1.09 6.97
N ALA A 136 -17.33 -0.23 6.84
CA ALA A 136 -17.57 -0.88 5.56
C ALA A 136 -18.58 -2.02 5.67
N VAL A 137 -19.25 -2.32 4.55
CA VAL A 137 -20.19 -3.43 4.42
C VAL A 137 -19.85 -4.19 3.14
N GLN A 138 -19.63 -5.50 3.26
CA GLN A 138 -19.61 -6.42 2.12
C GLN A 138 -20.99 -7.05 1.96
N THR A 139 -21.55 -7.00 0.77
CA THR A 139 -22.77 -7.73 0.42
C THR A 139 -22.40 -9.01 -0.30
N CYS A 140 -22.79 -10.15 0.27
CA CYS A 140 -22.63 -11.48 -0.29
C CYS A 140 -23.56 -11.68 -1.51
N SER A 141 -23.25 -12.68 -2.34
CA SER A 141 -24.10 -13.05 -3.49
C SER A 141 -25.52 -13.49 -3.09
N SER A 142 -25.71 -14.03 -1.88
CA SER A 142 -27.02 -14.35 -1.29
C SER A 142 -27.81 -13.12 -0.81
N GLY A 143 -27.20 -11.93 -0.79
CA GLY A 143 -27.77 -10.70 -0.22
C GLY A 143 -27.55 -10.54 1.29
N LYS A 144 -26.82 -11.46 1.94
CA LYS A 144 -26.34 -11.23 3.31
C LYS A 144 -25.32 -10.10 3.34
N GLU A 145 -25.20 -9.45 4.48
CA GLU A 145 -24.25 -8.37 4.71
C GLU A 145 -23.28 -8.72 5.83
N GLU A 146 -22.01 -8.44 5.61
CA GLU A 146 -20.93 -8.52 6.60
C GLU A 146 -20.44 -7.11 6.88
N ALA A 147 -20.63 -6.66 8.12
CA ALA A 147 -20.27 -5.32 8.57
C ALA A 147 -18.89 -5.31 9.23
N TRP A 148 -18.04 -4.39 8.78
CA TRP A 148 -16.74 -4.03 9.32
C TRP A 148 -16.88 -2.67 10.00
N ASP A 149 -17.48 -2.65 11.18
CA ASP A 149 -17.93 -1.44 11.86
C ASP A 149 -17.47 -1.34 13.33
N GLN A 150 -16.74 -2.33 13.83
CA GLN A 150 -16.29 -2.36 15.21
C GLN A 150 -15.06 -1.44 15.39
N GLU A 151 -15.16 -0.51 16.32
CA GLU A 151 -14.09 0.42 16.66
C GLU A 151 -13.37 -0.08 17.91
N ALA A 152 -12.06 -0.30 17.81
CA ALA A 152 -11.25 -0.65 18.97
C ALA A 152 -11.06 0.58 19.87
N PRO A 153 -11.37 0.51 21.18
CA PRO A 153 -11.06 1.58 22.12
C PRO A 153 -9.57 1.93 22.09
N ALA A 154 -9.24 3.17 22.46
CA ALA A 154 -7.85 3.63 22.51
C ALA A 154 -6.99 2.72 23.41
N GLY A 155 -5.91 2.16 22.84
CA GLY A 155 -5.00 1.25 23.54
C GLY A 155 -5.36 -0.24 23.46
N GLU A 156 -6.48 -0.61 22.81
CA GLU A 156 -6.83 -2.00 22.53
C GLU A 156 -6.40 -2.44 21.13
N ASP A 157 -6.08 -3.72 20.99
CA ASP A 157 -5.71 -4.33 19.72
C ASP A 157 -6.95 -4.56 18.86
N ALA A 158 -7.07 -3.81 17.76
CA ALA A 158 -8.17 -3.96 16.80
C ALA A 158 -8.22 -5.35 16.14
N HIS A 159 -7.11 -6.10 16.13
CA HIS A 159 -7.09 -7.47 15.63
C HIS A 159 -7.80 -8.47 16.55
N ALA A 160 -8.10 -8.09 17.79
CA ALA A 160 -8.88 -8.90 18.73
C ALA A 160 -10.40 -8.81 18.47
N LEU A 161 -10.84 -7.83 17.68
CA LEU A 161 -12.24 -7.68 17.28
C LEU A 161 -12.61 -8.66 16.18
N ASP A 162 -13.89 -9.02 16.12
CA ASP A 162 -14.38 -9.98 15.13
C ASP A 162 -14.37 -9.40 13.71
N ASN A 163 -14.87 -8.17 13.56
CA ASN A 163 -14.98 -7.44 12.30
C ASN A 163 -14.60 -5.95 12.53
N PRO A 164 -13.31 -5.64 12.76
CA PRO A 164 -12.89 -4.26 12.98
C PRO A 164 -13.12 -3.38 11.75
N ALA A 165 -13.58 -2.14 11.97
CA ALA A 165 -13.60 -1.13 10.93
C ALA A 165 -12.16 -0.73 10.54
N PRO A 166 -11.84 -0.66 9.23
CA PRO A 166 -10.59 -0.08 8.77
C PRO A 166 -10.43 1.36 9.26
N PHE A 167 -9.25 1.75 9.72
CA PHE A 167 -9.00 3.12 10.18
C PHE A 167 -7.63 3.64 9.75
N VAL A 168 -7.53 4.96 9.70
CA VAL A 168 -6.26 5.70 9.61
C VAL A 168 -6.02 6.41 10.94
N THR A 169 -4.80 6.31 11.47
CA THR A 169 -4.34 7.09 12.62
C THR A 169 -3.71 8.37 12.11
N ILE A 170 -4.12 9.50 12.67
CA ILE A 170 -3.57 10.79 12.32
C ILE A 170 -2.24 10.94 13.05
N VAL A 171 -1.19 11.24 12.30
CA VAL A 171 0.13 11.54 12.84
C VAL A 171 0.40 13.03 12.67
N ALA A 172 1.31 13.59 13.47
CA ALA A 172 1.68 15.00 13.38
C ALA A 172 2.02 15.39 11.93
N GLU A 173 1.56 16.57 11.50
CA GLU A 173 2.18 17.22 10.35
C GLU A 173 3.67 17.41 10.69
N HIS A 174 4.57 16.99 9.80
CA HIS A 174 5.97 17.29 9.99
C HIS A 174 6.15 18.80 9.83
N THR A 175 6.16 19.52 10.94
CA THR A 175 6.53 20.94 10.95
C THR A 175 8.01 21.03 10.57
N ALA A 176 8.29 21.33 9.31
CA ALA A 176 9.62 21.69 8.87
C ALA A 176 9.98 23.09 9.41
N HIS A 177 10.28 23.18 10.70
CA HIS A 177 11.10 24.22 11.30
C HIS A 177 12.02 23.60 12.36
N HIS A 178 13.29 23.49 11.97
CA HIS A 178 14.52 23.45 12.78
C HIS A 178 14.63 22.51 14.00
N ASP A 179 15.71 21.73 13.94
CA ASP A 179 16.50 21.11 15.02
C ASP A 179 16.14 19.70 15.53
N HIS A 180 17.01 18.77 15.12
CA HIS A 180 17.53 17.59 15.82
C HIS A 180 16.62 16.82 16.79
N ALA A 181 16.13 15.64 16.36
CA ALA A 181 16.63 14.31 16.79
C ALA A 181 15.55 13.19 16.78
N ALA A 182 15.78 12.21 15.90
CA ALA A 182 15.62 10.74 16.02
C ALA A 182 14.37 10.10 16.69
N ALA A 183 13.57 9.40 15.87
CA ALA A 183 13.32 7.93 15.88
C ALA A 183 12.11 7.60 14.95
N ASP A 184 12.33 7.25 13.68
CA ASP A 184 12.25 5.90 13.07
C ASP A 184 10.84 5.23 13.02
N GLU A 185 10.24 5.17 11.82
CA GLU A 185 9.97 3.95 11.02
C GLU A 185 9.18 4.27 9.71
N ALA A 186 9.74 3.84 8.56
CA ALA A 186 9.18 3.77 7.18
C ALA A 186 8.58 5.06 6.55
N GLY A 187 9.34 6.17 6.62
CA GLY A 187 9.02 7.43 5.98
C GLY A 187 9.24 7.42 4.47
N ALA A 188 8.56 8.32 3.75
CA ALA A 188 9.06 8.75 2.46
C ALA A 188 10.50 9.22 2.67
N ASP A 189 11.46 8.54 2.05
CA ASP A 189 12.85 8.95 2.17
C ASP A 189 13.02 10.27 1.43
N THR A 190 13.19 11.34 2.21
CA THR A 190 13.30 12.71 1.70
C THR A 190 14.74 13.17 1.75
N ALA A 191 15.24 13.73 0.66
CA ALA A 191 16.42 14.59 0.69
C ALA A 191 16.09 15.91 0.01
N GLY A 192 16.27 17.02 0.73
CA GLY A 192 15.80 18.32 0.26
C GLY A 192 14.32 18.29 -0.09
N ASP A 193 13.98 18.77 -1.29
CA ASP A 193 12.61 18.81 -1.80
C ASP A 193 12.18 17.52 -2.54
N VAL A 194 13.03 16.48 -2.58
CA VAL A 194 12.71 15.24 -3.27
C VAL A 194 12.17 14.20 -2.29
N SER A 195 11.04 13.58 -2.64
CA SER A 195 10.45 12.46 -1.91
C SER A 195 10.29 11.22 -2.79
N VAL A 196 10.52 10.05 -2.20
CA VAL A 196 10.30 8.76 -2.85
C VAL A 196 9.15 8.04 -2.18
N SER A 197 8.25 7.47 -2.99
CA SER A 197 7.11 6.70 -2.48
C SER A 197 6.82 5.50 -3.38
N SER A 198 5.95 4.61 -2.89
CA SER A 198 5.52 3.41 -3.64
C SER A 198 6.70 2.56 -4.13
N ALA A 199 7.80 2.55 -3.38
CA ALA A 199 9.01 1.81 -3.72
C ALA A 199 8.80 0.30 -3.51
N TRP A 200 9.23 -0.52 -4.46
CA TRP A 200 9.24 -1.98 -4.34
C TRP A 200 10.16 -2.63 -5.38
N ALA A 201 10.60 -3.85 -5.11
CA ALA A 201 11.37 -4.67 -6.04
C ALA A 201 10.60 -5.94 -6.42
N ARG A 202 10.80 -6.45 -7.64
CA ARG A 202 10.17 -7.70 -8.08
C ARG A 202 10.99 -8.90 -7.59
N ALA A 203 10.30 -9.88 -7.02
CA ALA A 203 10.90 -11.16 -6.66
C ALA A 203 11.53 -11.83 -7.88
N MET A 204 12.70 -12.42 -7.67
CA MET A 204 13.49 -13.09 -8.69
C MET A 204 13.36 -14.61 -8.56
N LEU A 205 13.32 -15.30 -9.70
CA LEU A 205 13.37 -16.75 -9.73
C LEU A 205 14.80 -17.25 -9.43
N PRO A 206 14.96 -18.46 -8.86
CA PRO A 206 16.27 -19.05 -8.64
C PRO A 206 17.14 -19.05 -9.91
N GLY A 207 18.38 -18.58 -9.79
CA GLY A 207 19.35 -18.51 -10.88
C GLY A 207 19.27 -17.24 -11.76
N GLN A 208 18.35 -16.32 -11.49
CA GLN A 208 18.36 -15.00 -12.13
C GLN A 208 19.45 -14.09 -11.52
N SER A 209 20.15 -13.34 -12.37
CA SER A 209 21.18 -12.37 -11.97
C SER A 209 20.76 -10.92 -12.21
N THR A 210 19.49 -10.71 -12.60
CA THR A 210 18.93 -9.42 -12.99
C THR A 210 17.55 -9.25 -12.37
N GLY A 211 17.33 -8.11 -11.71
CA GLY A 211 16.09 -7.78 -11.01
C GLY A 211 15.54 -6.42 -11.41
N GLY A 212 14.26 -6.18 -11.11
CA GLY A 212 13.56 -4.92 -11.40
C GLY A 212 13.11 -4.21 -10.12
N GLY A 213 13.28 -2.90 -10.06
CA GLY A 213 12.78 -2.03 -8.99
C GLY A 213 11.95 -0.87 -9.51
N TYR A 214 11.00 -0.44 -8.70
CA TYR A 214 9.94 0.49 -9.07
C TYR A 214 9.70 1.45 -7.91
N MET A 215 9.30 2.69 -8.22
CA MET A 215 9.03 3.76 -7.26
C MET A 215 8.42 4.96 -7.96
N THR A 216 7.85 5.87 -7.20
CA THR A 216 7.51 7.22 -7.66
C THR A 216 8.44 8.22 -6.97
N ILE A 217 9.07 9.07 -7.76
CA ILE A 217 9.93 10.15 -7.29
C ILE A 217 9.20 11.47 -7.54
N ARG A 218 9.04 12.29 -6.51
CA ARG A 218 8.40 13.60 -6.57
C ARG A 218 9.41 14.67 -6.16
N ASN A 219 9.46 15.75 -6.93
CA ASN A 219 10.25 16.93 -6.61
C ASN A 219 9.28 18.05 -6.24
N GLU A 220 9.31 18.47 -4.99
CA GLU A 220 8.47 19.54 -4.43
C GLU A 220 9.14 20.92 -4.56
N GLY A 221 10.37 20.95 -5.07
CA GLY A 221 11.16 22.15 -5.27
C GLY A 221 10.69 22.96 -6.47
N GLN A 222 11.18 24.20 -6.53
CA GLN A 222 10.83 25.15 -7.59
C GLN A 222 11.73 25.03 -8.83
N GLU A 223 12.78 24.21 -8.77
CA GLU A 223 13.68 23.92 -9.88
C GLU A 223 13.68 22.41 -10.19
N PRO A 224 13.90 22.01 -11.45
CA PRO A 224 14.09 20.60 -11.77
C PRO A 224 15.33 20.05 -11.06
N ASP A 225 15.28 18.76 -10.72
CA ASP A 225 16.40 17.97 -10.21
C ASP A 225 16.64 16.79 -11.16
N ALA A 226 17.77 16.08 -11.02
CA ALA A 226 18.09 14.92 -11.82
C ALA A 226 18.63 13.79 -10.93
N LEU A 227 18.03 12.60 -11.03
CA LEU A 227 18.60 11.38 -10.46
C LEU A 227 19.78 10.93 -11.32
N LEU A 228 21.00 11.17 -10.82
CA LEU A 228 22.25 10.93 -11.56
C LEU A 228 22.69 9.47 -11.48
N SER A 229 22.53 8.85 -10.32
CA SER A 229 23.00 7.48 -10.08
C SER A 229 22.12 6.72 -9.09
N VAL A 230 22.12 5.40 -9.22
CA VAL A 230 21.51 4.48 -8.25
C VAL A 230 22.51 3.39 -7.91
N SER A 231 22.60 3.02 -6.64
CA SER A 231 23.46 1.92 -6.19
C SER A 231 22.74 1.06 -5.15
N SER A 232 23.23 -0.17 -4.95
CA SER A 232 22.72 -1.09 -3.94
C SER A 232 23.83 -2.03 -3.51
N PRO A 233 23.97 -2.37 -2.22
CA PRO A 233 24.98 -3.32 -1.77
C PRO A 233 24.70 -4.77 -2.23
N VAL A 234 23.49 -5.08 -2.70
CA VAL A 234 23.09 -6.44 -3.13
C VAL A 234 23.17 -6.66 -4.65
N ALA A 235 23.69 -5.68 -5.40
CA ALA A 235 23.87 -5.75 -6.85
C ALA A 235 25.20 -5.14 -7.27
N GLY A 236 25.90 -5.79 -8.21
CA GLY A 236 27.15 -5.24 -8.76
C GLY A 236 26.93 -3.95 -9.58
N LYS A 237 25.72 -3.74 -10.11
CA LYS A 237 25.33 -2.51 -10.82
C LYS A 237 23.82 -2.27 -10.71
N VAL A 238 23.41 -1.00 -10.63
CA VAL A 238 22.02 -0.58 -10.78
C VAL A 238 21.96 0.52 -11.84
N GLU A 239 21.03 0.40 -12.79
CA GLU A 239 20.83 1.37 -13.87
C GLU A 239 19.35 1.77 -13.97
N ILE A 240 19.07 2.95 -14.52
CA ILE A 240 17.71 3.34 -14.90
C ILE A 240 17.50 2.95 -16.35
N HIS A 241 16.48 2.15 -16.64
CA HIS A 241 16.19 1.67 -17.99
C HIS A 241 14.85 2.20 -18.46
N SER A 242 14.76 2.56 -19.75
CA SER A 242 13.49 2.79 -20.44
C SER A 242 13.12 1.56 -21.27
N MET A 243 11.83 1.41 -21.54
CA MET A 243 11.28 0.39 -22.42
C MET A 243 10.71 1.09 -23.66
N GLU A 244 11.21 0.74 -24.83
CA GLU A 244 10.76 1.30 -26.10
C GLU A 244 10.35 0.15 -27.04
N MET A 245 9.19 0.29 -27.68
CA MET A 245 8.79 -0.60 -28.77
C MET A 245 9.54 -0.18 -30.03
N LYS A 246 10.47 -1.02 -30.48
CA LYS A 246 11.16 -0.84 -31.75
C LYS A 246 10.94 -2.05 -32.63
N ASP A 247 10.31 -1.85 -33.78
CA ASP A 247 10.07 -2.89 -34.79
C ASP A 247 9.35 -4.12 -34.18
N ASP A 248 8.27 -3.87 -33.41
CA ASP A 248 7.49 -4.87 -32.65
C ASP A 248 8.28 -5.66 -31.57
N VAL A 249 9.50 -5.24 -31.27
CA VAL A 249 10.32 -5.78 -30.18
C VAL A 249 10.41 -4.76 -29.05
N MET A 250 10.09 -5.19 -27.84
CA MET A 250 10.29 -4.40 -26.63
C MET A 250 11.79 -4.36 -26.31
N VAL A 251 12.41 -3.20 -26.46
CA VAL A 251 13.83 -2.97 -26.22
C VAL A 251 13.99 -2.24 -24.90
N MET A 252 14.77 -2.81 -23.99
CA MET A 252 15.24 -2.12 -22.78
C MET A 252 16.53 -1.38 -23.09
N ARG A 253 16.62 -0.10 -22.72
CA ARG A 253 17.84 0.69 -22.90
C ARG A 253 18.18 1.45 -21.61
N PRO A 254 19.47 1.50 -21.23
CA PRO A 254 19.89 2.36 -20.14
C PRO A 254 19.64 3.83 -20.52
N LEU A 255 19.15 4.60 -19.55
CA LEU A 255 19.00 6.04 -19.67
C LEU A 255 20.35 6.69 -19.34
N GLU A 256 21.03 7.21 -20.37
CA GLU A 256 22.30 7.92 -20.20
C GLU A 256 22.04 9.37 -19.77
N GLY A 257 22.81 9.88 -18.79
CA GLY A 257 22.72 11.27 -18.33
C GLY A 257 21.80 11.52 -17.13
N GLY A 258 21.23 10.47 -16.54
CA GLY A 258 20.33 10.57 -15.38
C GLY A 258 18.86 10.77 -15.75
N LEU A 259 18.00 10.78 -14.74
CA LEU A 259 16.56 10.94 -14.89
C LEU A 259 16.11 12.29 -14.32
N GLU A 260 15.69 13.21 -15.19
CA GLU A 260 15.14 14.50 -14.78
C GLU A 260 13.81 14.35 -14.03
N ILE A 261 13.67 15.01 -12.89
CA ILE A 261 12.47 15.13 -12.08
C ILE A 261 12.01 16.60 -12.12
N PRO A 262 10.93 16.93 -12.85
CA PRO A 262 10.48 18.31 -13.02
C PRO A 262 10.15 19.00 -11.69
N ALA A 263 10.37 20.31 -11.60
CA ALA A 263 9.93 21.14 -10.47
C ALA A 263 8.43 20.97 -10.20
N GLY A 264 8.05 20.74 -8.94
CA GLY A 264 6.67 20.45 -8.54
C GLY A 264 6.05 19.19 -9.18
N GLY A 265 6.86 18.39 -9.87
CA GLY A 265 6.45 17.26 -10.68
C GLY A 265 6.84 15.91 -10.08
N SER A 266 6.50 14.85 -10.80
CA SER A 266 6.82 13.48 -10.41
C SER A 266 7.15 12.61 -11.62
N VAL A 267 8.06 11.66 -11.42
CA VAL A 267 8.35 10.59 -12.38
C VAL A 267 8.05 9.25 -11.72
N THR A 268 7.39 8.35 -12.46
CA THR A 268 7.06 7.01 -11.98
C THR A 268 7.90 5.97 -12.72
N LEU A 269 8.54 5.10 -11.96
CA LEU A 269 9.21 3.91 -12.42
C LEU A 269 8.27 2.72 -12.18
N GLU A 270 7.81 2.08 -13.25
CA GLU A 270 6.79 1.02 -13.22
C GLU A 270 7.06 -0.10 -14.24
N PRO A 271 6.49 -1.30 -14.04
CA PRO A 271 6.60 -2.38 -15.01
C PRO A 271 6.12 -1.96 -16.41
N GLY A 272 6.96 -2.15 -17.42
CA GLY A 272 6.64 -1.77 -18.80
C GLY A 272 7.07 -0.35 -19.19
N GLY A 273 7.53 0.47 -18.23
CA GLY A 273 8.04 1.82 -18.45
C GLY A 273 9.48 2.00 -17.97
N LEU A 274 9.75 3.17 -17.37
CA LEU A 274 11.01 3.41 -16.67
C LEU A 274 11.13 2.46 -15.47
N HIS A 275 12.32 1.93 -15.20
CA HIS A 275 12.53 1.05 -14.04
C HIS A 275 13.99 1.03 -13.61
N LEU A 276 14.23 0.62 -12.36
CA LEU A 276 15.56 0.26 -11.89
C LEU A 276 15.88 -1.15 -12.37
N MET A 277 17.01 -1.30 -13.05
CA MET A 277 17.56 -2.57 -13.52
C MET A 277 18.74 -2.93 -12.61
N PHE A 278 18.54 -3.90 -11.72
CA PHE A 278 19.60 -4.48 -10.90
C PHE A 278 20.34 -5.53 -11.74
N MET A 279 21.66 -5.45 -11.81
CA MET A 279 22.50 -6.40 -12.54
C MET A 279 23.57 -6.98 -11.63
N GLN A 280 24.02 -8.19 -11.96
CA GLN A 280 25.02 -8.91 -11.17
C GLN A 280 24.54 -9.11 -9.73
N VAL A 281 23.27 -9.46 -9.57
CA VAL A 281 22.69 -9.87 -8.29
C VAL A 281 23.14 -11.30 -8.00
N GLU A 282 23.87 -11.51 -6.91
CA GLU A 282 24.37 -12.83 -6.52
C GLU A 282 23.29 -13.68 -5.84
N THR A 283 22.51 -13.05 -4.96
CA THR A 283 21.40 -13.69 -4.24
C THR A 283 20.08 -13.14 -4.79
N PRO A 284 19.29 -13.95 -5.53
CA PRO A 284 18.01 -13.52 -6.08
C PRO A 284 17.08 -12.95 -4.99
N PHE A 285 16.39 -11.86 -5.30
CA PHE A 285 15.44 -11.22 -4.39
C PHE A 285 14.28 -12.16 -4.06
N ALA A 286 14.20 -12.61 -2.81
CA ALA A 286 13.10 -13.44 -2.33
C ALA A 286 11.88 -12.58 -2.00
N GLU A 287 10.68 -13.08 -2.28
CA GLU A 287 9.44 -12.42 -1.87
C GLU A 287 9.40 -12.20 -0.35
N GLY A 288 9.01 -10.99 0.07
CA GLY A 288 9.04 -10.57 1.48
C GLY A 288 10.41 -10.13 1.99
N ALA A 289 11.48 -10.23 1.20
CA ALA A 289 12.76 -9.61 1.53
C ALA A 289 12.74 -8.10 1.27
N GLU A 290 13.84 -7.44 1.61
CA GLU A 290 14.05 -6.01 1.39
C GLU A 290 15.35 -5.77 0.62
N VAL A 291 15.32 -4.80 -0.29
CA VAL A 291 16.47 -4.41 -1.12
C VAL A 291 16.80 -2.95 -0.83
N PRO A 292 17.89 -2.65 -0.10
CA PRO A 292 18.31 -1.28 0.11
C PRO A 292 18.89 -0.69 -1.18
N VAL A 293 18.52 0.54 -1.51
CA VAL A 293 19.09 1.32 -2.62
C VAL A 293 19.48 2.70 -2.15
N THR A 294 20.45 3.28 -2.83
CA THR A 294 20.87 4.66 -2.65
C THR A 294 20.69 5.39 -3.96
N LEU A 295 19.84 6.41 -3.97
CA LEU A 295 19.59 7.32 -5.07
C LEU A 295 20.47 8.57 -4.89
N GLU A 296 21.15 9.01 -5.93
CA GLU A 296 21.99 10.20 -5.90
C GLU A 296 21.44 11.23 -6.88
N PHE A 297 20.81 12.27 -6.32
CA PHE A 297 20.28 13.41 -7.06
C PHE A 297 21.33 14.51 -7.21
N GLU A 298 21.22 15.28 -8.29
CA GLU A 298 22.12 16.40 -8.58
C GLU A 298 22.01 17.51 -7.52
N LYS A 299 20.78 17.84 -7.08
CA LYS A 299 20.52 18.94 -6.13
C LYS A 299 20.12 18.43 -4.74
N ALA A 300 19.17 17.50 -4.68
CA ALA A 300 18.70 16.92 -3.42
C ALA A 300 19.78 16.07 -2.72
N GLY A 301 20.77 15.60 -3.46
CA GLY A 301 21.84 14.76 -2.93
C GLY A 301 21.38 13.31 -2.72
N ARG A 302 21.87 12.67 -1.66
CA ARG A 302 21.66 11.24 -1.43
C ARG A 302 20.34 10.96 -0.71
N VAL A 303 19.54 10.05 -1.28
CA VAL A 303 18.35 9.45 -0.65
C VAL A 303 18.58 7.95 -0.54
N GLU A 304 18.47 7.40 0.67
CA GLU A 304 18.50 5.94 0.88
C GLU A 304 17.06 5.43 0.92
N VAL A 305 16.73 4.37 0.18
CA VAL A 305 15.38 3.82 0.08
C VAL A 305 15.42 2.32 0.27
N VAL A 306 14.45 1.77 0.99
CA VAL A 306 14.28 0.32 1.14
C VAL A 306 13.15 -0.17 0.25
N LEU A 307 13.45 -1.08 -0.68
CA LEU A 307 12.47 -1.66 -1.60
C LEU A 307 11.96 -2.99 -1.04
N PRO A 308 10.71 -3.09 -0.54
CA PRO A 308 10.10 -4.37 -0.22
C PRO A 308 9.95 -5.22 -1.49
N VAL A 309 10.30 -6.50 -1.40
CA VAL A 309 10.25 -7.43 -2.53
C VAL A 309 8.87 -8.07 -2.64
N ARG A 310 8.17 -7.81 -3.75
CA ARG A 310 6.81 -8.31 -4.03
C ARG A 310 6.81 -9.42 -5.08
N SER A 311 5.72 -10.19 -5.15
CA SER A 311 5.62 -11.39 -5.99
C SER A 311 6.05 -11.19 -7.45
N ALA A 312 6.70 -12.22 -8.02
CA ALA A 312 7.20 -12.21 -9.40
C ALA A 312 6.08 -12.15 -10.47
N ARG A 313 4.80 -12.29 -10.09
CA ARG A 313 3.66 -12.31 -11.03
C ARG A 313 3.01 -10.95 -11.27
N ALA A 314 3.33 -9.92 -10.48
CA ALA A 314 2.70 -8.60 -10.51
C ALA A 314 2.97 -7.75 -11.78
N GLY A 315 3.46 -8.34 -12.87
CA GLY A 315 3.86 -7.60 -14.09
C GLY A 315 3.51 -8.28 -15.41
N ARG A 316 2.51 -9.17 -15.45
CA ARG A 316 1.87 -9.56 -16.72
C ARG A 316 0.49 -8.93 -16.78
N GLY A 317 0.36 -7.86 -17.58
CA GLY A 317 -0.92 -7.56 -18.21
C GLY A 317 -1.42 -8.82 -18.92
N GLN A 318 -2.71 -9.09 -18.76
CA GLN A 318 -3.39 -10.19 -19.42
C GLN A 318 -3.45 -9.93 -20.93
N ASP A 319 -2.46 -10.41 -21.68
CA ASP A 319 -2.63 -10.69 -23.11
C ASP A 319 -2.73 -12.20 -23.29
N ALA A 320 -3.97 -12.68 -23.25
CA ALA A 320 -4.33 -14.03 -23.64
C ALA A 320 -4.38 -14.11 -25.17
N HIS A 321 -3.25 -14.48 -25.79
CA HIS A 321 -3.28 -15.03 -27.14
C HIS A 321 -3.83 -16.47 -27.08
N GLN A 322 -5.06 -16.63 -27.55
CA GLN A 322 -5.63 -17.94 -27.89
C GLN A 322 -5.07 -18.38 -29.24
N HIS A 323 -4.61 -19.64 -29.31
CA HIS A 323 -4.49 -20.44 -30.52
C HIS A 323 -5.23 -21.76 -30.31
#